data_AF-A0A3R9KW08-F1
#
_entry.id   AF-A0A3R9KW08-F1
#
_cell.length_a   1.000
_cell.length_b   1.000
_cell.length_c   1.000
_cell.angle_alpha   90.00
_cell.angle_beta   90.00
_cell.angle_gamma   90.00
#
_symmetry.space_group_name_H-M   'P 1'
#
loop_
_entity.id
_entity.type
_entity.pdbx_description
1 polymer ?
#
loop_
_entity_poly.entity_id
_entity_poly.type
_entity_poly.pdbx_seq_one_letter_code
_entity_poly.pdbx_strand_id
1 'polypeptide(L)'
;MALSIGVSDSSKDFAKQITRETTVPKSIQTVDYTTGVINEGKENEFPYASLTAVDPTLFQKFESIGQEQYCPTFKVKLKGYRGEDLTPLIGKELTFPEYEVAFVFDKFKQPIGLSLVLELSDISVI
;
A
#
# COMPACT_ATOMS: atom_id res chain seq x y z
N MET A 1 21.21 -2.01 11.93
CA MET A 1 21.53 -2.24 10.50
C MET A 1 21.52 -0.89 9.81
N ALA A 2 22.61 -0.51 9.15
CA ALA A 2 22.66 0.71 8.35
C ALA A 2 22.36 0.33 6.90
N LEU A 3 21.26 0.85 6.36
CA LEU A 3 20.87 0.64 4.98
C LEU A 3 21.84 1.43 4.09
N SER A 4 22.83 0.77 3.48
CA SER A 4 23.78 1.41 2.58
C SER A 4 23.18 1.52 1.18
N ILE A 5 22.25 2.46 0.98
CA ILE A 5 21.75 2.76 -0.36
C ILE A 5 22.75 3.69 -1.05
N GLY A 6 23.38 3.22 -2.13
CA GLY A 6 24.26 4.04 -2.96
C GLY A 6 23.48 5.00 -3.85
N VAL A 7 24.20 5.84 -4.59
CA VAL A 7 23.61 6.61 -5.70
C VAL A 7 23.26 5.60 -6.81
N SER A 8 21.98 5.44 -7.12
CA SER A 8 21.52 4.61 -8.24
C SER A 8 21.40 5.44 -9.50
N ASP A 9 21.89 4.92 -10.63
CA ASP A 9 21.88 5.62 -11.92
C ASP A 9 20.46 5.82 -12.49
N SER A 10 19.47 5.08 -11.97
CA SER A 10 18.06 5.22 -12.35
C SER A 10 17.12 4.77 -11.23
N SER A 11 15.86 5.23 -11.28
CA SER A 11 14.78 4.79 -10.38
C SER A 11 14.53 3.29 -10.42
N LYS A 12 14.74 2.64 -11.58
CA LYS A 12 14.61 1.19 -11.74
C LYS A 12 15.74 0.43 -11.02
N ASP A 13 16.94 0.99 -11.01
CA ASP A 13 18.09 0.38 -10.32
C ASP A 13 17.96 0.53 -8.79
N PHE A 14 17.49 1.69 -8.33
CA PHE A 14 17.11 1.91 -6.93
C PHE A 14 16.06 0.89 -6.46
N ALA A 15 14.99 0.69 -7.25
CA ALA A 15 13.96 -0.29 -6.94
C ALA A 15 14.53 -1.71 -6.84
N LYS A 16 15.49 -2.10 -7.69
CA LYS A 16 16.16 -3.41 -7.59
C LYS A 16 17.04 -3.55 -6.34
N GLN A 17 17.76 -2.50 -5.95
CA GLN A 17 18.60 -2.56 -4.76
C GLN A 17 17.74 -2.68 -3.50
N ILE A 18 16.67 -1.89 -3.39
CA ILE A 18 15.80 -1.91 -2.20
C ILE A 18 15.03 -3.23 -2.06
N THR A 19 14.68 -3.91 -3.16
CA THR A 19 14.02 -5.24 -3.10
C THR A 19 14.84 -6.33 -2.41
N ARG A 20 16.16 -6.16 -2.24
CA ARG A 20 17.00 -7.10 -1.49
C ARG A 20 16.94 -6.88 0.01
N GLU A 21 16.63 -5.66 0.42
CA GLU A 21 16.63 -5.21 1.81
C GLU A 21 15.22 -5.23 2.42
N THR A 22 14.19 -5.24 1.58
CA THR A 22 12.79 -5.34 2.00
C THR A 22 12.02 -6.34 1.16
N THR A 23 11.27 -7.22 1.82
CA THR A 23 10.29 -8.09 1.18
C THR A 23 8.91 -7.48 1.30
N VAL A 24 8.19 -7.42 0.18
CA VAL A 24 6.74 -7.15 0.22
C VAL A 24 6.07 -8.39 0.81
N PRO A 25 5.22 -8.23 1.84
CA PRO A 25 4.50 -9.36 2.42
C PRO A 25 3.58 -9.98 1.36
N LYS A 26 3.52 -11.32 1.34
CA LYS A 26 2.68 -12.07 0.38
C LYS A 26 1.18 -11.96 0.71
N SER A 27 0.87 -11.73 1.97
CA SER A 27 -0.47 -11.47 2.45
C SER A 27 -0.50 -10.26 3.36
N ILE A 28 -1.62 -9.54 3.33
CA ILE A 28 -1.82 -8.32 4.10
C ILE A 28 -3.20 -8.34 4.73
N GLN A 29 -3.37 -7.78 5.91
CA GLN A 29 -4.69 -7.63 6.51
C GLN A 29 -5.14 -6.18 6.37
N THR A 30 -6.33 -5.97 5.81
CA THR A 30 -6.89 -4.62 5.67
C THR A 30 -7.53 -4.20 6.99
N VAL A 31 -7.15 -3.04 7.51
CA VAL A 31 -7.70 -2.50 8.77
C VAL A 31 -8.65 -1.34 8.52
N ASP A 32 -8.44 -0.60 7.44
CA ASP A 32 -9.26 0.55 7.07
C ASP A 32 -9.14 0.83 5.56
N TYR A 33 -9.99 1.68 5.02
CA TYR A 33 -9.85 2.22 3.66
C TYR A 33 -10.17 3.71 3.61
N THR A 34 -9.62 4.39 2.62
CA THR A 34 -9.95 5.77 2.30
C THR A 34 -10.34 5.85 0.84
N THR A 35 -11.49 6.46 0.57
CA THR A 35 -11.95 6.78 -0.78
C THR A 35 -12.06 8.30 -0.95
N GLY A 36 -12.05 8.74 -2.20
CA GLY A 36 -12.32 10.12 -2.53
C GLY A 36 -12.37 10.34 -4.03
N VAL A 37 -12.51 11.60 -4.42
CA VAL A 37 -12.59 12.00 -5.82
C VAL A 37 -11.52 13.06 -6.08
N ILE A 38 -10.69 12.84 -7.10
CA ILE A 38 -9.72 13.82 -7.55
C ILE A 38 -10.39 14.68 -8.62
N ASN A 39 -10.14 16.00 -8.55
CA ASN A 39 -10.72 17.00 -9.44
C ASN A 39 -12.25 17.07 -9.41
N GLU A 40 -12.86 16.89 -8.24
CA GLU A 40 -14.30 16.99 -8.06
C GLU A 40 -14.88 18.25 -8.71
N GLY A 41 -15.88 18.08 -9.57
CA GLY A 41 -16.54 19.17 -10.31
C GLY A 41 -15.79 19.66 -11.57
N LYS A 42 -14.79 18.93 -12.07
CA LYS A 42 -14.10 19.21 -13.35
C LYS A 42 -14.29 18.06 -14.34
N GLU A 43 -14.04 18.30 -15.63
CA GLU A 43 -14.19 17.28 -16.69
C GLU A 43 -13.32 16.02 -16.49
N ASN A 44 -12.21 16.13 -15.77
CA ASN A 44 -11.28 15.01 -15.47
C ASN A 44 -11.44 14.51 -14.04
N GLU A 45 -12.67 14.45 -13.55
CA GLU A 45 -12.99 13.85 -12.27
C GLU A 45 -12.71 12.34 -12.29
N PHE A 46 -12.01 11.84 -11.28
CA PHE A 46 -11.83 10.40 -11.13
C PHE A 46 -11.83 9.95 -9.67
N PRO A 47 -12.52 8.85 -9.35
CA PRO A 47 -12.50 8.28 -8.01
C PRO A 47 -11.14 7.64 -7.72
N TYR A 48 -10.73 7.67 -6.46
CA TYR A 48 -9.56 6.95 -5.97
C TYR A 48 -9.88 6.22 -4.68
N ALA A 49 -9.14 5.15 -4.44
CA ALA A 49 -9.20 4.43 -3.18
C ALA A 49 -7.79 4.01 -2.73
N SER A 50 -7.62 3.91 -1.42
CA SER A 50 -6.43 3.34 -0.80
C SER A 50 -6.84 2.52 0.41
N LEU A 51 -6.30 1.31 0.51
CA LEU A 51 -6.42 0.46 1.69
C LEU A 51 -5.31 0.81 2.68
N THR A 52 -5.65 0.83 3.96
CA THR A 52 -4.69 0.82 5.06
C THR A 52 -4.54 -0.63 5.49
N ALA A 53 -3.32 -1.15 5.37
CA ALA A 53 -3.03 -2.55 5.61
C ALA A 53 -1.91 -2.74 6.63
N VAL A 54 -1.91 -3.91 7.24
CA VAL A 54 -0.90 -4.38 8.20
C VAL A 54 -0.37 -5.74 7.77
N ASP A 55 0.81 -6.10 8.26
CA ASP A 55 1.28 -7.48 8.21
C ASP A 55 0.44 -8.34 9.19
N PRO A 56 -0.25 -9.41 8.74
CA PRO A 56 -1.15 -10.19 9.59
C PRO A 56 -0.44 -10.82 10.79
N THR A 57 0.79 -11.31 10.59
CA THR A 57 1.57 -11.97 11.65
C THR A 57 2.01 -10.97 12.71
N LEU A 58 2.41 -9.76 12.30
CA LEU A 58 2.78 -8.68 13.19
C LEU A 58 1.56 -8.15 13.94
N PHE A 59 0.44 -7.96 13.24
CA PHE A 59 -0.81 -7.49 13.83
C PHE A 59 -1.29 -8.42 14.95
N GLN A 60 -1.28 -9.74 14.73
CA GLN A 60 -1.63 -10.74 15.75
C GLN A 60 -0.73 -10.64 17.01
N LYS A 61 0.56 -10.31 16.85
CA LYS A 61 1.45 -10.10 18.00
C LYS A 61 1.08 -8.84 18.79
N PHE A 62 0.74 -7.75 18.11
CA PHE A 62 0.28 -6.53 18.77
C PHE A 62 -1.10 -6.72 19.44
N GLU A 63 -2.00 -7.49 18.82
CA GLU A 63 -3.29 -7.87 19.39
C GLU A 63 -3.11 -8.70 20.67
N SER A 64 -2.14 -9.64 20.68
CA SER A 64 -1.86 -10.48 21.85
C SER A 64 -1.46 -9.70 23.12
N ILE A 65 -1.02 -8.44 22.94
CA ILE A 65 -0.64 -7.52 24.03
C ILE A 65 -1.57 -6.31 24.15
N GLY A 66 -2.67 -6.26 23.38
CA GLY A 66 -3.66 -5.17 23.36
C GLY A 66 -3.07 -3.82 22.90
N GLN A 67 -2.14 -3.84 21.95
CA GLN A 67 -1.42 -2.67 21.44
C GLN A 67 -1.58 -2.53 19.91
N GLU A 68 -2.71 -2.93 19.35
CA GLU A 68 -3.00 -2.91 17.91
C GLU A 68 -2.75 -1.55 17.27
N GLN A 69 -3.05 -0.47 18.03
CA GLN A 69 -2.84 0.93 17.65
C GLN A 69 -1.38 1.29 17.33
N TYR A 70 -0.41 0.52 17.82
CA TYR A 70 1.01 0.71 17.55
C TYR A 70 1.55 -0.22 16.45
N CYS A 71 0.71 -1.07 15.87
CA CYS A 71 1.10 -1.90 14.74
C CYS A 71 1.43 -1.01 13.52
N PRO A 72 2.61 -1.16 12.90
CA PRO A 72 2.96 -0.43 11.69
C PRO A 72 1.93 -0.71 10.57
N THR A 73 1.44 0.37 9.96
CA THR A 73 0.52 0.32 8.83
C THR A 73 1.21 0.83 7.57
N PHE A 74 0.73 0.41 6.40
CA PHE A 74 1.14 0.94 5.11
C PHE A 74 -0.07 1.10 4.19
N LYS A 75 0.09 1.96 3.17
CA LYS A 75 -0.96 2.25 2.21
C LYS A 75 -0.82 1.42 0.94
N VAL A 76 -1.92 0.85 0.51
CA VAL A 76 -2.07 0.17 -0.78
C VAL A 76 -3.04 0.96 -1.64
N LYS A 77 -2.57 1.49 -2.77
CA LYS A 77 -3.42 2.22 -3.71
C LYS A 77 -4.14 1.26 -4.63
N LEU A 78 -5.43 1.50 -4.86
CA LEU A 78 -6.23 0.71 -5.79
C LEU A 78 -6.23 1.37 -7.16
N LYS A 79 -5.50 0.77 -8.09
CA LYS A 79 -5.46 1.18 -9.49
C LYS A 79 -6.74 0.76 -10.17
N GLY A 80 -7.30 1.67 -10.98
CA GLY A 80 -8.52 1.41 -11.72
C GLY A 80 -9.80 1.39 -10.89
N TYR A 81 -9.77 1.84 -9.62
CA TYR A 81 -10.96 2.02 -8.79
C TYR A 81 -12.00 2.91 -9.49
N ARG A 82 -13.26 2.48 -9.50
CA ARG A 82 -14.42 3.15 -10.12
C ARG A 82 -15.58 3.40 -9.16
N GLY A 83 -15.37 3.23 -7.85
CA GLY A 83 -16.42 3.39 -6.85
C GLY A 83 -16.97 2.07 -6.32
N GLU A 84 -16.21 0.98 -6.46
CA GLU A 84 -16.54 -0.32 -5.89
C GLU A 84 -16.65 -0.25 -4.35
N ASP A 85 -17.49 -1.12 -3.77
CA ASP A 85 -17.59 -1.24 -2.31
C ASP A 85 -16.37 -2.00 -1.75
N LEU A 86 -15.66 -1.35 -0.83
CA LEU A 86 -14.46 -1.88 -0.18
C LEU A 86 -14.74 -2.41 1.23
N THR A 87 -15.94 -2.19 1.76
CA THR A 87 -16.38 -2.71 3.06
C THR A 87 -16.11 -4.20 3.23
N PRO A 88 -16.32 -5.07 2.22
CA PRO A 88 -16.05 -6.51 2.34
C PRO A 88 -14.58 -6.87 2.58
N LEU A 89 -13.65 -5.97 2.28
CA LEU A 89 -12.21 -6.19 2.43
C LEU A 89 -11.72 -5.89 3.85
N ILE A 90 -12.48 -5.14 4.65
CA ILE A 90 -12.10 -4.77 6.02
C ILE A 90 -11.99 -6.01 6.92
N GLY A 91 -10.89 -6.08 7.67
CA GLY A 91 -10.58 -7.18 8.58
C GLY A 91 -10.20 -8.48 7.89
N LYS A 92 -10.11 -8.49 6.55
CA LYS A 92 -9.75 -9.67 5.77
C LYS A 92 -8.25 -9.71 5.47
N GLU A 93 -7.73 -10.93 5.45
CA GLU A 93 -6.42 -11.21 4.89
C GLU A 93 -6.54 -11.34 3.38
N LEU A 94 -5.68 -10.60 2.66
CA LEU A 94 -5.65 -10.49 1.22
C LEU A 94 -4.32 -11.05 0.70
N THR A 95 -4.36 -11.77 -0.41
CA THR A 95 -3.19 -12.12 -1.22
C THR A 95 -3.27 -11.44 -2.58
N PHE A 96 -2.11 -11.15 -3.15
CA PHE A 96 -1.98 -10.48 -4.45
C PHE A 96 -0.73 -11.03 -5.18
N PRO A 97 -0.89 -11.73 -6.30
CA PRO A 97 0.22 -12.31 -7.04
C PRO A 97 1.01 -11.24 -7.81
N GLU A 98 0.34 -10.16 -8.22
CA GLU A 98 0.92 -9.06 -8.97
C GLU A 98 0.74 -7.74 -8.22
N TYR A 99 1.78 -6.92 -8.25
CA TYR A 99 1.76 -5.60 -7.63
C TYR A 99 2.74 -4.66 -8.30
N GLU A 100 2.44 -3.37 -8.25
CA GLU A 100 3.34 -2.29 -8.62
C GLU A 100 3.81 -1.54 -7.36
N VAL A 101 4.97 -0.88 -7.47
CA VAL A 101 5.48 0.02 -6.42
C VAL A 101 5.60 1.41 -7.00
N ALA A 102 4.95 2.38 -6.36
CA ALA A 102 4.96 3.77 -6.78
C ALA A 102 5.57 4.67 -5.70
N PHE A 103 6.27 5.73 -6.12
CA PHE A 103 6.72 6.77 -5.20
C PHE A 103 5.52 7.55 -4.64
N VAL A 104 5.60 7.84 -3.35
CA VAL A 104 4.76 8.83 -2.69
C VAL A 104 5.53 10.13 -2.68
N PHE A 105 4.94 11.17 -3.27
CA PHE A 105 5.53 12.49 -3.33
C PHE A 105 4.83 13.45 -2.38
N ASP A 106 5.58 14.41 -1.84
CA ASP A 106 5.01 15.53 -1.12
C ASP A 106 4.42 16.60 -2.07
N LYS A 107 3.93 17.71 -1.48
CA LYS A 107 3.39 18.86 -2.23
C LYS A 107 4.40 19.53 -3.18
N PHE A 108 5.70 19.29 -3.00
CA PHE A 108 6.78 19.82 -3.82
C PHE A 108 7.33 18.79 -4.82
N LYS A 109 6.66 17.64 -4.98
CA LYS A 109 7.07 16.53 -5.84
C LYS A 109 8.37 15.86 -5.40
N GLN A 110 8.75 15.96 -4.13
CA GLN A 110 9.88 15.24 -3.57
C GLN A 110 9.45 13.85 -3.07
N PRO A 111 10.21 12.78 -3.36
CA PRO A 111 9.84 11.44 -2.90
C PRO A 111 10.01 11.35 -1.38
N ILE A 112 8.92 11.02 -0.70
CA ILE A 112 8.87 10.85 0.77
C ILE A 112 8.58 9.42 1.21
N GLY A 113 8.31 8.53 0.26
CA GLY A 113 8.06 7.12 0.55
C GLY A 113 7.69 6.31 -0.68
N LEU A 114 7.27 5.08 -0.43
CA LEU A 114 6.78 4.13 -1.42
C LEU A 114 5.37 3.68 -1.03
N SER A 115 4.53 3.41 -2.03
CA SER A 115 3.21 2.81 -1.86
C SER A 115 3.11 1.57 -2.73
N LEU A 116 2.48 0.52 -2.20
CA LEU A 116 2.03 -0.60 -3.00
C LEU A 116 0.86 -0.15 -3.87
N VAL A 117 0.77 -0.64 -5.09
CA VAL A 117 -0.33 -0.39 -6.01
C VAL A 117 -0.85 -1.73 -6.52
N LEU A 118 -2.14 -1.98 -6.34
CA LEU A 118 -2.83 -3.21 -6.73
C LEU A 118 -4.05 -2.86 -7.59
N GLU A 119 -4.42 -3.73 -8.52
CA GLU A 119 -5.75 -3.70 -9.14
C GLU A 119 -6.70 -4.57 -8.30
N LEU A 120 -7.97 -4.16 -8.17
CA LEU A 120 -8.95 -4.92 -7.38
C LEU A 120 -9.14 -6.35 -7.90
N SER A 121 -8.97 -6.58 -9.20
CA SER A 121 -9.04 -7.89 -9.84
C SER A 121 -7.92 -8.84 -9.42
N ASP A 122 -6.79 -8.32 -8.96
CA ASP A 122 -5.62 -9.12 -8.59
C ASP A 122 -5.64 -9.50 -7.10
N ILE A 123 -6.62 -8.99 -6.35
CA ILE A 123 -6.78 -9.26 -4.93
C ILE A 123 -7.65 -10.51 -4.74
N SER A 124 -7.18 -11.42 -3.90
CA SER A 124 -7.96 -12.55 -3.42
C SER A 124 -8.06 -12.53 -1.90
N VAL A 125 -9.26 -12.75 -1.36
CA VAL A 125 -9.49 -12.90 0.07
C VAL A 125 -9.18 -14.34 0.47
N ILE A 126 -8.43 -14.51 1.58
CA ILE A 126 -8.07 -15.81 2.17
C ILE A 126 -9.07 -16.20 3.25
#